data_AF-A0A1K2ER99-F1
#
_entry.id   AF-A0A1K2ER99-F1
#
_cell.length_a   1.000
_cell.length_b   1.000
_cell.length_c   1.000
_cell.angle_alpha   90.00
_cell.angle_beta   90.00
_cell.angle_gamma   90.00
#
_symmetry.space_group_name_H-M   'P 1'
#
loop_
_entity.id
_entity.type
_entity.pdbx_description
1 polymer ?
#
loop_
_entity_poly.entity_id
_entity_poly.type
_entity_poly.pdbx_seq_one_letter_code
_entity_poly.pdbx_strand_id
1 'polypeptide(L)'
;MAMHTRPAASVAPWAGRRLSQLAGEMLRDPARSVPSYGFDLVPVLTHAVRAFRRRLLRRVAVAAVFGLVAVWQPLPPLILLATLCLARLLGSNWPPLTLLCLWLAFRAPNLLFVLVGPQDQKNKYEILVQNAPLLVLGSALALVYVADAVVARSARDRAGREGGARERSPSIGPRARRRVERVGLQQNGTALPYDGQGRFIGAGRESRGAVEIRVPLRPGRSGRPVVALRETELLAGIEAAMSTVGRGAGRPDDLTETEPLPGFSVAQVLALPAALWLERGRGGAGASETAGGLGRPERLYLRAQCVSWQGQLVVSLFVHAALQAGELGLTLRPQVMAPLLPLPEPTGSAVLEGLRAMAGLWARPVKETDPAGADPAGADGPLSLRDFLSLPTIPDVHQSSDAARHVELMQAAVLGAVEALLERHGFATDALSDRHTVINSIQVLGDNNAGIQLAGGLTLAQVAQTAPTAPASTEGVPMSPGFPHRNPPSEPARAPGSGISIGGDNTGTAQNAVGHRLSHITQTGAGQGNAPLDSVAALLASFRADIDRNAALLADLEALRDQTTTLAGTLTDPQSEGFRPALRMAVRSLPALVAGTAVQQTGEALVTAISELLG
;
A
#
# COMPACT_ATOMS: atom_id res chain seq x y z
N MET A 1 12.38 7.57 15.27
CA MET A 1 11.25 6.77 14.75
C MET A 1 11.48 6.60 13.25
N ALA A 2 12.29 5.62 12.87
CA ALA A 2 12.66 5.40 11.46
C ALA A 2 11.52 4.63 10.78
N MET A 3 10.70 5.34 9.99
CA MET A 3 9.89 4.68 8.99
C MET A 3 10.83 3.87 8.11
N HIS A 4 10.72 2.55 8.12
CA HIS A 4 11.18 1.73 7.00
C HIS A 4 10.31 2.07 5.81
N THR A 5 10.56 3.22 5.19
CA THR A 5 10.21 3.48 3.81
C THR A 5 10.98 2.44 3.02
N ARG A 6 10.30 1.33 2.71
CA ARG A 6 10.76 0.45 1.65
C ARG A 6 11.05 1.40 0.49
N PRO A 7 12.29 1.44 -0.05
CA PRO A 7 12.58 2.34 -1.16
C PRO A 7 11.48 2.10 -2.19
N ALA A 8 10.95 3.18 -2.75
CA ALA A 8 10.03 3.12 -3.87
C ALA A 8 10.75 2.36 -4.97
N ALA A 9 10.70 1.03 -4.89
CA ALA A 9 11.25 0.14 -5.87
C ALA A 9 10.55 0.61 -7.12
N SER A 10 11.34 1.16 -8.04
CA SER A 10 10.87 1.51 -9.37
C SER A 10 9.91 0.42 -9.77
N VAL A 11 8.72 0.82 -10.24
CA VAL A 11 7.67 -0.10 -10.66
C VAL A 11 8.19 -0.79 -11.92
N ALA A 12 9.23 -1.60 -11.76
CA ALA A 12 9.76 -2.50 -12.75
C ALA A 12 8.54 -3.35 -13.13
N PRO A 13 8.27 -3.57 -14.41
CA PRO A 13 7.08 -4.31 -14.81
C PRO A 13 7.10 -5.69 -14.14
N TRP A 14 6.22 -5.88 -13.15
CA TRP A 14 6.18 -7.08 -12.33
C TRP A 14 5.87 -8.26 -13.25
N ALA A 15 6.90 -9.06 -13.54
CA ALA A 15 6.79 -10.18 -14.44
C ALA A 15 5.80 -11.19 -13.86
N GLY A 16 4.77 -11.59 -14.63
CA GLY A 16 3.76 -12.59 -14.24
C GLY A 16 4.31 -13.97 -13.78
N ARG A 17 5.64 -14.15 -13.69
CA ARG A 17 6.31 -15.20 -12.93
C ARG A 17 5.96 -15.13 -11.44
N ARG A 18 6.00 -13.95 -10.80
CA ARG A 18 5.75 -13.80 -9.35
C ARG A 18 4.33 -14.21 -8.94
N LEU A 19 3.31 -13.78 -9.69
CA LEU A 19 1.92 -14.22 -9.44
C LEU A 19 1.79 -15.76 -9.50
N SER A 20 2.40 -16.38 -10.51
CA SER A 20 2.37 -17.83 -10.65
C SER A 20 3.22 -18.55 -9.60
N GLN A 21 4.23 -17.91 -9.07
CA GLN A 21 5.00 -18.47 -7.96
C GLN A 21 4.18 -18.44 -6.67
N LEU A 22 3.60 -17.28 -6.34
CA LEU A 22 2.78 -17.09 -5.13
C LEU A 22 1.54 -17.96 -5.11
N ALA A 23 0.81 -18.03 -6.22
CA ALA A 23 -0.32 -18.95 -6.33
C ALA A 23 0.15 -20.42 -6.15
N GLY A 24 1.32 -20.76 -6.67
CA GLY A 24 1.94 -22.06 -6.46
C GLY A 24 2.40 -22.31 -5.02
N GLU A 25 2.79 -21.28 -4.28
CA GLU A 25 3.16 -21.34 -2.86
C GLU A 25 1.92 -21.48 -1.98
N MET A 26 0.87 -20.70 -2.20
CA MET A 26 -0.42 -20.82 -1.51
C MET A 26 -1.05 -22.20 -1.72
N LEU A 27 -0.99 -22.73 -2.94
CA LEU A 27 -1.45 -24.09 -3.21
C LEU A 27 -0.58 -25.15 -2.56
N ARG A 28 0.71 -24.88 -2.30
CA ARG A 28 1.63 -25.83 -1.66
C ARG A 28 1.47 -25.82 -0.14
N ASP A 29 1.37 -24.64 0.47
CA ASP A 29 1.17 -24.44 1.90
C ASP A 29 -0.06 -23.55 2.17
N PRO A 30 -1.27 -24.14 2.24
CA PRO A 30 -2.49 -23.42 2.57
C PRO A 30 -2.45 -22.74 3.95
N ALA A 31 -1.58 -23.17 4.87
CA ALA A 31 -1.46 -22.50 6.17
C ALA A 31 -0.99 -21.05 6.03
N ARG A 32 -0.31 -20.72 4.93
CA ARG A 32 0.16 -19.36 4.64
C ARG A 32 -0.91 -18.46 4.05
N SER A 33 -2.01 -18.99 3.52
CA SER A 33 -3.00 -18.14 2.85
C SER A 33 -3.77 -17.31 3.87
N VAL A 34 -3.62 -15.99 3.76
CA VAL A 34 -4.37 -15.01 4.52
C VAL A 34 -5.59 -14.57 3.71
N PRO A 35 -6.72 -14.19 4.35
CA PRO A 35 -7.87 -13.63 3.65
C PRO A 35 -7.46 -12.55 2.63
N SER A 36 -8.03 -12.66 1.44
CA SER A 36 -7.89 -11.66 0.38
C SER A 36 -9.09 -10.75 0.43
N TYR A 37 -8.84 -9.45 0.61
CA TYR A 37 -9.90 -8.45 0.64
C TYR A 37 -10.15 -7.87 -0.75
N GLY A 38 -11.40 -7.58 -1.06
CA GLY A 38 -11.81 -6.99 -2.34
C GLY A 38 -11.92 -7.97 -3.51
N PHE A 39 -11.43 -9.22 -3.39
CA PHE A 39 -11.72 -10.29 -4.34
C PHE A 39 -11.74 -11.68 -3.68
N ASP A 40 -12.48 -12.60 -4.29
CA ASP A 40 -12.49 -14.02 -3.90
C ASP A 40 -11.22 -14.73 -4.43
N LEU A 41 -10.46 -15.35 -3.53
CA LEU A 41 -9.20 -16.03 -3.85
C LEU A 41 -9.46 -17.36 -4.58
N VAL A 42 -10.63 -17.99 -4.37
CA VAL A 42 -10.97 -19.29 -4.95
C VAL A 42 -10.97 -19.25 -6.49
N PRO A 43 -11.66 -18.31 -7.16
CA PRO A 43 -11.54 -18.13 -8.60
C PRO A 43 -10.10 -17.93 -9.05
N VAL A 44 -9.36 -17.03 -8.39
CA VAL A 44 -7.97 -16.71 -8.76
C VAL A 44 -7.09 -17.94 -8.73
N LEU A 45 -7.15 -18.74 -7.66
CA LEU A 45 -6.38 -19.98 -7.55
C LEU A 45 -6.84 -21.04 -8.56
N THR A 46 -8.13 -21.14 -8.85
CA THR A 46 -8.66 -22.07 -9.85
C THR A 46 -8.14 -21.74 -11.25
N HIS A 47 -8.13 -20.45 -11.63
CA HIS A 47 -7.52 -19.98 -12.87
C HIS A 47 -6.00 -20.16 -12.87
N ALA A 48 -5.32 -19.98 -11.73
CA ALA A 48 -3.89 -20.26 -11.60
C ALA A 48 -3.58 -21.76 -11.84
N VAL A 49 -4.37 -22.68 -11.26
CA VAL A 49 -4.25 -24.13 -11.52
C VAL A 49 -4.43 -24.46 -12.99
N ARG A 50 -5.43 -23.86 -13.65
CA ARG A 50 -5.64 -23.99 -15.10
C ARG A 50 -4.42 -23.50 -15.87
N ALA A 51 -3.85 -22.35 -15.50
CA ALA A 51 -2.66 -21.81 -16.11
C ALA A 51 -1.43 -22.73 -15.90
N PHE A 52 -1.26 -23.34 -14.73
CA PHE A 52 -0.18 -24.32 -14.49
C PHE A 52 -0.33 -25.57 -15.35
N ARG A 53 -1.55 -26.14 -15.41
CA ARG A 53 -1.84 -27.31 -16.27
C ARG A 53 -1.53 -27.02 -17.72
N ARG A 54 -1.95 -25.86 -18.21
CA ARG A 54 -1.68 -25.40 -19.56
C ARG A 54 -0.17 -25.25 -19.83
N ARG A 55 0.58 -24.63 -18.90
CA ARG A 55 2.05 -24.55 -19.00
C ARG A 55 2.69 -25.94 -19.03
N LEU A 56 2.17 -26.89 -18.25
CA LEU A 56 2.62 -28.28 -18.27
C LEU A 56 2.30 -28.96 -19.61
N LEU A 57 1.07 -28.84 -20.11
CA LEU A 57 0.66 -29.38 -21.41
C LEU A 57 1.53 -28.82 -22.54
N ARG A 58 1.81 -27.51 -22.53
CA ARG A 58 2.75 -26.90 -23.48
C ARG A 58 4.13 -27.51 -23.38
N ARG A 59 4.67 -27.72 -22.17
CA ARG A 59 5.99 -28.38 -21.97
C ARG A 59 5.99 -29.82 -22.48
N VAL A 60 4.92 -30.57 -22.21
CA VAL A 60 4.76 -31.95 -22.70
C VAL A 60 4.65 -31.97 -24.23
N ALA A 61 3.87 -31.06 -24.83
CA ALA A 61 3.75 -30.95 -26.28
C ALA A 61 5.09 -30.60 -26.94
N VAL A 62 5.83 -29.64 -26.37
CA VAL A 62 7.20 -29.32 -26.80
C VAL A 62 8.08 -30.56 -26.69
N ALA A 63 8.10 -31.25 -25.54
CA ALA A 63 8.90 -32.46 -25.35
C ALA A 63 8.52 -33.59 -26.32
N ALA A 64 7.23 -33.76 -26.63
CA ALA A 64 6.74 -34.73 -27.60
C ALA A 64 7.18 -34.40 -29.02
N VAL A 65 7.12 -33.13 -29.42
CA VAL A 65 7.65 -32.65 -30.71
C VAL A 65 9.15 -32.91 -30.80
N PHE A 66 9.91 -32.62 -29.74
CA PHE A 66 11.34 -32.93 -29.65
C PHE A 66 11.61 -34.44 -29.76
N GLY A 67 10.86 -35.27 -29.04
CA GLY A 67 11.00 -36.73 -29.07
C GLY A 67 10.68 -37.31 -30.45
N LEU A 68 9.62 -36.85 -31.10
CA LEU A 68 9.23 -37.29 -32.44
C LEU A 68 10.33 -36.96 -33.47
N VAL A 69 10.88 -35.75 -33.41
CA VAL A 69 11.99 -35.35 -34.30
C VAL A 69 13.25 -36.14 -33.98
N ALA A 70 13.55 -36.43 -32.70
CA ALA A 70 14.70 -37.24 -32.30
C ALA A 70 14.63 -38.69 -32.80
N VAL A 71 13.43 -39.29 -32.84
CA VAL A 71 13.23 -40.63 -33.41
C VAL A 71 13.49 -40.63 -34.92
N TRP A 72 13.10 -39.56 -35.62
CA TRP A 72 13.32 -39.46 -37.07
C TRP A 72 14.76 -39.10 -37.42
N GLN A 73 15.34 -38.15 -36.69
CA GLN A 73 16.74 -37.72 -36.79
C GLN A 73 17.28 -37.29 -35.41
N PRO A 74 18.20 -38.05 -34.80
CA PRO A 74 18.65 -37.79 -33.42
C PRO A 74 19.62 -36.60 -33.31
N LEU A 75 20.39 -36.30 -34.36
CA LEU A 75 21.44 -35.28 -34.32
C LEU A 75 20.92 -33.84 -34.07
N PRO A 76 19.90 -33.32 -34.79
CA PRO A 76 19.44 -31.95 -34.60
C PRO A 76 18.95 -31.60 -33.18
N PRO A 77 18.09 -32.38 -32.50
CA PRO A 77 17.66 -32.06 -31.14
C PRO A 77 18.80 -32.19 -30.12
N LEU A 78 19.75 -33.12 -30.33
CA LEU A 78 20.95 -33.23 -29.49
C LEU A 78 21.85 -32.00 -29.60
N ILE A 79 22.09 -31.50 -30.82
CA ILE A 79 22.86 -30.27 -31.04
C ILE A 79 22.17 -29.08 -30.36
N LEU A 80 20.84 -28.99 -30.47
CA LEU A 80 20.07 -27.91 -29.83
C LEU A 80 20.11 -27.99 -28.30
N LEU A 81 19.99 -29.20 -27.73
CA LEU A 81 20.13 -29.43 -26.29
C LEU A 81 21.55 -29.11 -25.82
N ALA A 82 22.58 -29.55 -26.55
CA ALA A 82 23.98 -29.30 -26.23
C ALA A 82 24.30 -27.81 -26.27
N THR A 83 23.82 -27.08 -27.28
CA THR A 83 23.99 -25.62 -27.37
C THR A 83 23.28 -24.88 -26.23
N LEU A 84 22.04 -25.28 -25.89
CA LEU A 84 21.34 -24.73 -24.72
C LEU A 84 22.05 -25.04 -23.40
N CYS A 85 22.58 -26.26 -23.24
CA CYS A 85 23.29 -26.68 -22.04
C CYS A 85 24.63 -25.97 -21.91
N LEU A 86 25.36 -25.81 -23.02
CA LEU A 86 26.63 -25.07 -23.09
C LEU A 86 26.41 -23.58 -22.80
N ALA A 87 25.39 -22.96 -23.41
CA ALA A 87 25.01 -21.58 -23.12
C ALA A 87 24.68 -21.39 -21.63
N ARG A 88 23.98 -22.38 -21.03
CA ARG A 88 23.68 -22.40 -19.59
C ARG A 88 24.93 -22.54 -18.72
N LEU A 89 25.85 -23.44 -19.07
CA LEU A 89 27.10 -23.68 -18.33
C LEU A 89 28.02 -22.46 -18.37
N LEU A 90 28.08 -21.76 -19.50
CA LEU A 90 28.91 -20.56 -19.68
C LEU A 90 28.37 -19.32 -18.95
N GLY A 91 27.24 -19.41 -18.25
CA GLY A 91 26.64 -18.28 -17.54
C GLY A 91 26.31 -17.09 -18.45
N SER A 92 26.25 -17.34 -19.75
CA SER A 92 26.22 -16.35 -20.80
C SER A 92 24.83 -15.74 -20.90
N ASN A 93 24.68 -14.47 -20.50
CA ASN A 93 23.49 -13.65 -20.75
C ASN A 93 23.41 -13.18 -22.22
N TRP A 94 24.14 -13.82 -23.13
CA TRP A 94 24.26 -13.33 -24.49
C TRP A 94 22.88 -13.36 -25.18
N PRO A 95 22.51 -12.30 -25.90
CA PRO A 95 21.16 -12.13 -26.44
C PRO A 95 20.80 -13.30 -27.37
N PRO A 96 19.50 -13.54 -27.60
CA PRO A 96 19.00 -14.55 -28.56
C PRO A 96 19.62 -14.39 -29.95
N LEU A 97 20.13 -13.18 -30.26
CA LEU A 97 20.90 -12.86 -31.45
C LEU A 97 22.16 -13.70 -31.61
N THR A 98 22.79 -14.19 -30.54
CA THR A 98 24.01 -15.00 -30.62
C THR A 98 23.72 -16.48 -30.85
N LEU A 99 22.61 -17.00 -30.31
CA LEU A 99 22.06 -18.30 -30.70
C LEU A 99 21.50 -18.25 -32.13
N LEU A 100 20.86 -17.15 -32.53
CA LEU A 100 20.44 -16.89 -33.89
C LEU A 100 21.65 -16.75 -34.83
N CYS A 101 22.74 -16.09 -34.40
CA CYS A 101 23.98 -15.98 -35.17
C CYS A 101 24.77 -17.29 -35.21
N LEU A 102 24.72 -18.14 -34.17
CA LEU A 102 25.29 -19.48 -34.22
C LEU A 102 24.47 -20.38 -35.14
N TRP A 103 23.14 -20.28 -35.07
CA TRP A 103 22.24 -21.00 -35.97
C TRP A 103 22.39 -20.51 -37.42
N LEU A 104 22.41 -19.20 -37.65
CA LEU A 104 22.70 -18.59 -38.95
C LEU A 104 24.14 -18.86 -39.39
N ALA A 105 25.15 -18.87 -38.53
CA ALA A 105 26.52 -19.19 -38.94
C ALA A 105 26.64 -20.67 -39.35
N PHE A 106 25.89 -21.57 -38.70
CA PHE A 106 25.86 -22.99 -39.05
C PHE A 106 24.98 -23.29 -40.28
N ARG A 107 23.99 -22.43 -40.57
CA ARG A 107 22.96 -22.68 -41.60
C ARG A 107 23.02 -21.75 -42.81
N ALA A 108 23.45 -20.50 -42.65
CA ALA A 108 23.63 -19.55 -43.73
C ALA A 108 24.60 -20.05 -44.80
N PRO A 109 25.69 -20.78 -44.50
CA PRO A 109 26.51 -21.40 -45.55
C PRO A 109 25.69 -22.40 -46.39
N ASN A 110 24.88 -23.24 -45.75
CA ASN A 110 24.01 -24.20 -46.44
C ASN A 110 22.87 -23.53 -47.21
N LEU A 111 22.26 -22.48 -46.65
CA LEU A 111 21.13 -21.76 -47.25
C LEU A 111 21.60 -20.84 -48.41
N LEU A 112 22.75 -20.19 -48.24
CA LEU A 112 23.46 -19.43 -49.28
C LEU A 112 23.95 -20.38 -50.39
N PHE A 113 24.43 -21.58 -50.05
CA PHE A 113 24.79 -22.60 -51.04
C PHE A 113 23.58 -23.09 -51.84
N VAL A 114 22.40 -23.23 -51.23
CA VAL A 114 21.14 -23.55 -51.96
C VAL A 114 20.69 -22.40 -52.87
N LEU A 115 20.83 -21.16 -52.41
CA LEU A 115 20.39 -19.95 -53.13
C LEU A 115 21.36 -19.54 -54.26
N VAL A 116 22.67 -19.68 -54.06
CA VAL A 116 23.74 -19.12 -54.91
C VAL A 116 24.58 -20.20 -55.60
N GLY A 117 24.56 -21.45 -55.12
CA GLY A 117 25.38 -22.53 -55.66
C GLY A 117 25.04 -22.91 -57.11
N PRO A 118 26.04 -23.20 -57.96
CA PRO A 118 25.84 -23.56 -59.36
C PRO A 118 24.91 -24.77 -59.48
N GLN A 119 23.92 -24.60 -60.36
CA GLN A 119 22.77 -25.47 -60.60
C GLN A 119 23.16 -26.89 -61.01
N ASP A 120 23.30 -27.80 -60.05
CA ASP A 120 22.85 -29.17 -60.27
C ASP A 120 21.56 -29.38 -59.46
N GLN A 121 20.43 -29.52 -60.15
CA GLN A 121 19.11 -29.66 -59.51
C GLN A 121 19.08 -30.83 -58.51
N LYS A 122 19.86 -31.90 -58.76
CA LYS A 122 19.94 -33.05 -57.86
C LYS A 122 20.45 -32.66 -56.46
N ASN A 123 21.44 -31.77 -56.36
CA ASN A 123 22.02 -31.35 -55.09
C ASN A 123 21.07 -30.45 -54.27
N LYS A 124 20.15 -29.72 -54.93
CA LYS A 124 19.18 -28.86 -54.23
C LYS A 124 18.16 -29.67 -53.44
N TYR A 125 17.67 -30.78 -53.99
CA TYR A 125 16.72 -31.65 -53.30
C TYR A 125 17.36 -32.37 -52.11
N GLU A 126 18.61 -32.82 -52.26
CA GLU A 126 19.32 -33.50 -51.17
C GLU A 126 19.53 -32.58 -49.97
N ILE A 127 19.94 -31.33 -50.21
CA ILE A 127 20.11 -30.33 -49.14
C ILE A 127 18.75 -29.93 -48.53
N LEU A 128 17.68 -29.81 -49.32
CA LEU A 128 16.34 -29.53 -48.79
C LEU A 128 15.85 -30.67 -47.90
N VAL A 129 16.04 -31.92 -48.31
CA VAL A 129 15.65 -33.13 -47.55
C VAL A 129 16.46 -33.24 -46.26
N GLN A 130 17.76 -32.95 -46.28
CA GLN A 130 18.60 -32.90 -45.07
C GLN A 130 18.17 -31.82 -44.07
N ASN A 131 17.51 -30.75 -44.55
CA ASN A 131 17.09 -29.62 -43.72
C ASN A 131 15.62 -29.66 -43.28
N ALA A 132 14.79 -30.47 -43.94
CA ALA A 132 13.37 -30.59 -43.64
C ALA A 132 13.05 -30.87 -42.15
N PRO A 133 13.78 -31.73 -41.41
CA PRO A 133 13.47 -32.02 -40.01
C PRO A 133 13.58 -30.81 -39.08
N LEU A 134 14.53 -29.90 -39.34
CA LEU A 134 14.71 -28.69 -38.54
C LEU A 134 13.65 -27.63 -38.84
N LEU A 135 13.21 -27.52 -40.09
CA LEU A 135 12.06 -26.69 -40.46
C LEU A 135 10.78 -27.22 -39.82
N VAL A 136 10.56 -28.54 -39.89
CA VAL A 136 9.42 -29.22 -39.25
C VAL A 136 9.45 -28.99 -37.73
N LEU A 137 10.61 -29.13 -37.09
CA LEU A 137 10.77 -28.86 -35.65
C LEU A 137 10.44 -27.41 -35.31
N GLY A 138 11.02 -26.44 -36.03
CA GLY A 138 10.79 -25.02 -35.81
C GLY A 138 9.32 -24.63 -36.00
N SER A 139 8.70 -25.08 -37.09
CA SER A 139 7.28 -24.84 -37.38
C SER A 139 6.36 -25.51 -36.37
N ALA A 140 6.64 -26.74 -35.94
CA ALA A 140 5.86 -27.44 -34.93
C ALA A 140 5.95 -26.74 -33.56
N LEU A 141 7.14 -26.31 -33.14
CA LEU A 141 7.32 -25.52 -31.92
C LEU A 141 6.59 -24.18 -32.00
N ALA A 142 6.73 -23.45 -33.11
CA ALA A 142 6.02 -22.20 -33.33
C ALA A 142 4.50 -22.40 -33.25
N LEU A 143 3.97 -23.45 -33.88
CA LEU A 143 2.55 -23.81 -33.82
C LEU A 143 2.08 -24.07 -32.38
N VAL A 144 2.86 -24.80 -31.58
CA VAL A 144 2.53 -25.05 -30.15
C VAL A 144 2.46 -23.73 -29.37
N TYR A 145 3.39 -22.80 -29.57
CA TYR A 145 3.38 -21.51 -28.87
C TYR A 145 2.28 -20.57 -29.37
N VAL A 146 1.98 -20.55 -30.67
CA VAL A 146 0.89 -19.76 -31.24
C VAL A 146 -0.46 -20.28 -30.77
N ALA A 147 -0.68 -21.60 -30.81
CA ALA A 147 -1.90 -22.22 -30.28
C ALA A 147 -2.06 -21.90 -28.78
N ASP A 148 -0.97 -21.95 -28.01
CA ASP A 148 -0.99 -21.52 -26.61
C ASP A 148 -1.36 -20.04 -26.46
N ALA A 149 -0.74 -19.13 -27.21
CA ALA A 149 -1.08 -17.71 -27.11
C ALA A 149 -2.55 -17.43 -27.49
N VAL A 150 -3.07 -18.05 -28.56
CA VAL A 150 -4.48 -17.91 -28.99
C VAL A 150 -5.44 -18.42 -27.92
N VAL A 151 -5.17 -19.60 -27.35
CA VAL A 151 -6.02 -20.15 -26.28
C VAL A 151 -5.87 -19.33 -24.98
N ALA A 152 -4.75 -18.62 -24.75
CA ALA A 152 -4.55 -17.77 -23.58
C ALA A 152 -5.33 -16.47 -23.71
N ARG A 153 -5.22 -15.84 -24.87
CA ARG A 153 -5.98 -14.65 -25.21
C ARG A 153 -7.47 -14.90 -25.20
N SER A 154 -7.95 -15.96 -25.85
CA SER A 154 -9.39 -16.27 -25.84
C SER A 154 -9.93 -16.59 -24.44
N ALA A 155 -9.10 -17.11 -23.53
CA ALA A 155 -9.49 -17.30 -22.14
C ALA A 155 -9.52 -15.97 -21.38
N ARG A 156 -8.54 -15.08 -21.61
CA ARG A 156 -8.53 -13.72 -21.03
C ARG A 156 -9.72 -12.90 -21.52
N ASP A 157 -9.99 -12.90 -22.82
CA ASP A 157 -11.10 -12.16 -23.42
C ASP A 157 -12.45 -12.66 -22.92
N ARG A 158 -12.61 -13.97 -22.72
CA ARG A 158 -13.81 -14.55 -22.11
C ARG A 158 -13.98 -14.09 -20.66
N ALA A 159 -12.94 -14.22 -19.85
CA ALA A 159 -12.96 -13.75 -18.46
C ALA A 159 -13.29 -12.25 -18.36
N GLY A 160 -12.77 -11.44 -19.29
CA GLY A 160 -13.06 -10.00 -19.35
C GLY A 160 -14.50 -9.67 -19.76
N ARG A 161 -15.06 -10.36 -20.76
CA ARG A 161 -16.45 -10.12 -21.21
C ARG A 161 -17.50 -10.59 -20.21
N GLU A 162 -17.25 -11.67 -19.50
CA GLU A 162 -18.21 -12.27 -18.57
C GLU A 162 -18.21 -11.59 -17.19
N GLY A 163 -17.34 -10.60 -16.97
CA GLY A 163 -17.25 -9.83 -15.72
C GLY A 163 -17.04 -10.70 -14.47
N GLY A 164 -16.50 -11.91 -14.65
CA GLY A 164 -16.34 -12.91 -13.58
C GLY A 164 -17.62 -13.53 -13.01
N ALA A 165 -18.82 -12.98 -13.29
CA ALA A 165 -20.05 -13.36 -12.59
C ALA A 165 -20.70 -14.66 -13.08
N ARG A 166 -20.31 -15.19 -14.25
CA ARG A 166 -20.95 -16.37 -14.87
C ARG A 166 -19.98 -17.43 -15.39
N GLU A 167 -18.67 -17.23 -15.31
CA GLU A 167 -17.74 -18.25 -15.81
C GLU A 167 -17.83 -19.47 -14.88
N ARG A 168 -18.29 -20.61 -15.42
CA ARG A 168 -18.22 -21.89 -14.71
C ARG A 168 -16.77 -22.09 -14.28
N SER A 169 -16.54 -22.21 -12.97
CA SER A 169 -15.20 -22.37 -12.42
C SER A 169 -14.46 -23.46 -13.18
N PRO A 170 -13.23 -23.21 -13.67
CA PRO A 170 -12.56 -24.17 -14.51
C PRO A 170 -12.39 -25.51 -13.81
N SER A 171 -12.56 -26.61 -14.55
CA SER A 171 -12.45 -27.95 -13.98
C SER A 171 -11.04 -28.19 -13.43
N ILE A 172 -10.92 -28.26 -12.10
CA ILE A 172 -9.68 -28.58 -11.40
C ILE A 172 -9.71 -30.03 -10.92
N GLY A 173 -8.54 -30.67 -10.89
CA GLY A 173 -8.42 -32.06 -10.44
C GLY A 173 -8.66 -32.18 -8.95
N PRO A 174 -8.99 -33.38 -8.44
CA PRO A 174 -9.45 -33.58 -7.07
C PRO A 174 -8.46 -33.09 -6.02
N ARG A 175 -7.14 -33.29 -6.24
CA ARG A 175 -6.10 -32.80 -5.32
C ARG A 175 -6.03 -31.28 -5.23
N ALA A 176 -6.11 -30.59 -6.37
CA ALA A 176 -6.10 -29.13 -6.42
C ALA A 176 -7.40 -28.57 -5.84
N ARG A 177 -8.53 -29.22 -6.12
CA ARG A 177 -9.85 -28.87 -5.57
C ARG A 177 -9.86 -28.84 -4.05
N ARG A 178 -9.39 -29.92 -3.40
CA ARG A 178 -9.30 -29.97 -1.92
C ARG A 178 -8.43 -28.84 -1.34
N ARG A 179 -7.36 -28.45 -2.03
CA ARG A 179 -6.46 -27.36 -1.61
C ARG A 179 -7.13 -26.00 -1.76
N VAL A 180 -7.77 -25.75 -2.90
CA VAL A 180 -8.53 -24.53 -3.16
C VAL A 180 -9.72 -24.40 -2.19
N GLU A 181 -10.45 -25.48 -1.94
CA GLU A 181 -11.55 -25.51 -0.96
C GLU A 181 -11.04 -25.18 0.45
N ARG A 182 -9.88 -25.72 0.86
CA ARG A 182 -9.26 -25.37 2.15
C ARG A 182 -8.91 -23.89 2.24
N VAL A 183 -8.33 -23.32 1.19
CA VAL A 183 -8.04 -21.88 1.13
C VAL A 183 -9.33 -21.06 1.16
N GLY A 184 -10.40 -21.50 0.48
CA GLY A 184 -11.70 -20.84 0.53
C GLY A 184 -12.32 -20.83 1.92
N LEU A 185 -12.21 -21.94 2.67
CA LEU A 185 -12.62 -21.99 4.07
C LEU A 185 -11.78 -21.04 4.94
N GLN A 186 -10.47 -20.98 4.73
CA GLN A 186 -9.57 -20.08 5.47
C GLN A 186 -9.81 -18.59 5.14
N GLN A 187 -10.13 -18.27 3.89
CA GLN A 187 -10.45 -16.90 3.47
C GLN A 187 -11.67 -16.34 4.19
N ASN A 188 -12.66 -17.19 4.46
CA ASN A 188 -13.87 -16.82 5.18
C ASN A 188 -13.74 -16.99 6.71
N GLY A 189 -12.55 -17.37 7.19
CA GLY A 189 -12.27 -17.49 8.61
C GLY A 189 -12.28 -16.12 9.31
N THR A 190 -12.62 -16.13 10.60
CA THR A 190 -12.61 -14.93 11.46
C THR A 190 -11.22 -14.64 12.02
N ALA A 191 -10.26 -15.56 11.90
CA ALA A 191 -8.90 -15.33 12.38
C ALA A 191 -8.08 -14.52 11.37
N LEU A 192 -7.22 -13.63 11.86
CA LEU A 192 -6.32 -12.82 11.03
C LEU A 192 -4.92 -12.73 11.64
N PRO A 193 -3.86 -12.94 10.83
CA PRO A 193 -2.50 -12.75 11.29
C PRO A 193 -2.11 -11.27 11.35
N TYR A 194 -1.34 -10.90 12.35
CA TYR A 194 -0.64 -9.61 12.43
C TYR A 194 0.87 -9.81 12.61
N ASP A 195 1.66 -8.86 12.14
CA ASP A 195 3.12 -8.89 12.22
C ASP A 195 3.66 -8.35 13.56
N GLY A 196 4.98 -8.35 13.76
CA GLY A 196 5.60 -7.85 14.99
C GLY A 196 5.34 -6.36 15.28
N GLN A 197 4.86 -5.59 14.30
CA GLN A 197 4.50 -4.17 14.45
C GLN A 197 3.00 -3.98 14.73
N GLY A 198 2.22 -5.06 14.83
CA GLY A 198 0.78 -4.99 15.02
C GLY A 198 0.00 -4.68 13.74
N ARG A 199 0.64 -4.76 12.56
CA ARG A 199 -0.05 -4.58 11.28
C ARG A 199 -0.69 -5.90 10.89
N PHE A 200 -2.00 -5.87 10.64
CA PHE A 200 -2.70 -7.01 10.05
C PHE A 200 -2.17 -7.32 8.66
N ILE A 201 -1.66 -8.54 8.51
CA ILE A 201 -1.15 -9.02 7.23
C ILE A 201 -2.36 -9.20 6.30
N GLY A 202 -2.23 -8.71 5.08
CA GLY A 202 -3.27 -8.87 4.08
C GLY A 202 -4.35 -7.79 4.03
N ALA A 203 -4.44 -6.90 5.01
CA ALA A 203 -5.44 -5.83 5.04
C ALA A 203 -4.94 -4.46 4.55
N GLY A 204 -3.72 -4.40 4.02
CA GLY A 204 -3.17 -3.23 3.33
C GLY A 204 -2.20 -2.45 4.19
N ARG A 205 -1.96 -1.18 3.85
CA ARG A 205 -1.01 -0.30 4.56
C ARG A 205 -1.75 0.52 5.61
N GLU A 206 -1.10 0.82 6.73
CA GLU A 206 -1.69 1.74 7.70
C GLU A 206 -1.71 3.15 7.12
N SER A 207 -2.88 3.81 7.12
CA SER A 207 -3.00 5.15 6.51
C SER A 207 -2.47 6.27 7.40
N ARG A 208 -2.71 6.17 8.71
CA ARG A 208 -2.35 7.19 9.71
C ARG A 208 -1.75 6.60 11.00
N GLY A 209 -1.22 5.37 10.91
CA GLY A 209 -0.77 4.61 12.07
C GLY A 209 -1.92 4.18 12.99
N ALA A 210 -1.60 3.49 14.07
CA ALA A 210 -2.57 3.11 15.09
C ALA A 210 -2.91 4.32 15.98
N VAL A 211 -4.21 4.57 16.16
CA VAL A 211 -4.72 5.55 17.14
C VAL A 211 -5.02 4.80 18.43
N GLU A 212 -4.29 5.14 19.50
CA GLU A 212 -4.49 4.57 20.82
C GLU A 212 -5.04 5.64 21.76
N ILE A 213 -6.24 5.40 22.28
CA ILE A 213 -6.97 6.33 23.15
C ILE A 213 -7.16 5.65 24.50
N ARG A 214 -6.69 6.30 25.57
CA ARG A 214 -6.89 5.82 26.94
C ARG A 214 -7.78 6.80 27.70
N VAL A 215 -9.00 6.40 28.00
CA VAL A 215 -9.99 7.25 28.68
C VAL A 215 -10.13 6.77 30.12
N PRO A 216 -9.78 7.59 31.12
CA PRO A 216 -10.07 7.24 32.51
C PRO A 216 -11.58 7.27 32.73
N LEU A 217 -12.14 6.17 33.22
CA LEU A 217 -13.57 6.03 33.49
C LEU A 217 -13.91 6.74 34.80
N ARG A 218 -14.38 7.98 34.68
CA ARG A 218 -14.85 8.79 35.80
C ARG A 218 -16.38 8.82 35.82
N PRO A 219 -17.02 8.81 37.00
CA PRO A 219 -18.45 9.06 37.10
C PRO A 219 -18.81 10.40 36.45
N GLY A 220 -19.88 10.42 35.66
CA GLY A 220 -20.42 11.61 35.04
C GLY A 220 -21.08 12.55 36.06
N ARG A 221 -21.18 13.83 35.71
CA ARG A 221 -21.85 14.85 36.55
C ARG A 221 -23.38 14.71 36.61
N SER A 222 -23.96 13.85 35.78
CA SER A 222 -25.42 13.77 35.56
C SER A 222 -26.22 13.12 36.70
N GLY A 223 -25.58 12.74 37.82
CA GLY A 223 -26.25 12.10 38.95
C GLY A 223 -26.81 10.70 38.64
N ARG A 224 -26.59 10.17 37.43
CA ARG A 224 -26.96 8.80 37.05
C ARG A 224 -26.05 7.80 37.76
N PRO A 225 -26.58 6.65 38.24
CA PRO A 225 -25.76 5.62 38.84
C PRO A 225 -24.81 5.02 37.79
N VAL A 226 -23.54 4.83 38.17
CA VAL A 226 -22.53 4.23 37.30
C VAL A 226 -22.82 2.73 37.17
N VAL A 227 -23.07 2.27 35.94
CA VAL A 227 -23.30 0.86 35.63
C VAL A 227 -22.00 0.27 35.06
N ALA A 228 -21.58 -0.89 35.58
CA ALA A 228 -20.39 -1.56 35.09
C ALA A 228 -20.48 -1.85 33.58
N LEU A 229 -19.51 -1.36 32.81
CA LEU A 229 -19.41 -1.57 31.37
C LEU A 229 -18.63 -2.86 31.09
N ARG A 230 -19.10 -3.67 30.14
CA ARG A 230 -18.40 -4.88 29.67
C ARG A 230 -17.78 -4.64 28.29
N GLU A 231 -16.65 -5.29 28.02
CA GLU A 231 -15.97 -5.20 26.72
C GLU A 231 -16.84 -5.71 25.57
N THR A 232 -17.58 -6.81 25.80
CA THR A 232 -18.48 -7.38 24.80
C THR A 232 -19.65 -6.47 24.45
N GLU A 233 -20.20 -5.77 25.45
CA GLU A 233 -21.26 -4.77 25.26
C GLU A 233 -20.73 -3.56 24.49
N LEU A 234 -19.51 -3.13 24.79
CA LEU A 234 -18.84 -2.05 24.07
C LEU A 234 -18.63 -2.40 22.59
N LEU A 235 -18.08 -3.58 22.30
CA LEU A 235 -17.86 -4.03 20.92
C LEU A 235 -19.17 -4.24 20.17
N ALA A 236 -20.21 -4.81 20.81
CA ALA A 236 -21.53 -4.97 20.20
C ALA A 236 -22.20 -3.62 19.88
N GLY A 237 -22.04 -2.62 20.76
CA GLY A 237 -22.56 -1.29 20.52
C GLY A 237 -21.83 -0.56 19.39
N ILE A 238 -20.50 -0.73 19.30
CA ILE A 238 -19.71 -0.24 18.16
C ILE A 238 -20.15 -0.94 16.86
N GLU A 239 -20.32 -2.26 16.88
CA GLU A 239 -20.80 -3.05 15.72
C GLU A 239 -22.16 -2.57 15.21
N ALA A 240 -23.10 -2.29 16.11
CA ALA A 240 -24.42 -1.77 15.77
C ALA A 240 -24.35 -0.36 15.15
N ALA A 241 -23.51 0.53 15.70
CA ALA A 241 -23.31 1.87 15.17
C ALA A 241 -22.67 1.85 13.78
N MET A 242 -21.62 1.05 13.62
CA MET A 242 -20.93 0.86 12.34
C MET A 242 -21.87 0.29 11.27
N SER A 243 -22.69 -0.70 11.62
CA SER A 243 -23.71 -1.27 10.73
C SER A 243 -24.80 -0.28 10.34
N THR A 244 -25.02 0.77 11.12
CA THR A 244 -25.96 1.85 10.82
C THR A 244 -25.35 2.83 9.81
N VAL A 245 -24.10 3.25 10.04
CA VAL A 245 -23.34 4.09 9.10
C VAL A 245 -23.14 3.39 7.76
N GLY A 246 -22.85 2.09 7.76
CA GLY A 246 -22.73 1.30 6.53
C GLY A 246 -24.00 1.28 5.68
N ARG A 247 -25.17 1.39 6.29
CA ARG A 247 -26.47 1.44 5.60
C ARG A 247 -26.85 2.85 5.12
N GLY A 248 -26.04 3.87 5.43
CA GLY A 248 -26.39 5.27 5.15
C GLY A 248 -27.60 5.75 5.98
N ALA A 249 -27.93 5.03 7.06
CA ALA A 249 -29.01 5.45 7.95
C ALA A 249 -28.47 6.58 8.84
N GLY A 250 -28.73 7.82 8.44
CA GLY A 250 -28.51 8.98 9.27
C GLY A 250 -29.30 8.88 10.58
N ARG A 251 -28.85 9.61 11.61
CA ARG A 251 -29.68 9.83 12.79
C ARG A 251 -30.92 10.61 12.31
N PRO A 252 -32.14 10.26 12.73
CA PRO A 252 -33.36 10.88 12.20
C PRO A 252 -33.43 12.42 12.34
N ASP A 253 -32.59 13.02 13.20
CA ASP A 253 -32.52 14.47 13.41
C ASP A 253 -31.39 15.16 12.60
N ASP A 254 -30.54 14.42 11.91
CA ASP A 254 -29.40 14.97 11.16
C ASP A 254 -29.71 14.93 9.65
N LEU A 255 -29.98 16.11 9.07
CA LEU A 255 -30.39 16.29 7.66
C LEU A 255 -29.26 16.01 6.65
N THR A 256 -28.07 15.69 7.13
CA THR A 256 -26.95 15.19 6.34
C THR A 256 -27.19 13.72 6.01
N GLU A 257 -27.87 13.45 4.90
CA GLU A 257 -27.89 12.13 4.29
C GLU A 257 -26.44 11.71 3.97
N THR A 258 -25.83 10.98 4.89
CA THR A 258 -24.52 10.38 4.66
C THR A 258 -24.71 9.24 3.68
N GLU A 259 -24.12 9.34 2.49
CA GLU A 259 -24.14 8.25 1.52
C GLU A 259 -23.65 6.93 2.18
N PRO A 260 -24.34 5.80 1.92
CA PRO A 260 -23.94 4.51 2.49
C PRO A 260 -22.52 4.14 2.06
N LEU A 261 -21.75 3.58 2.99
CA LEU A 261 -20.41 3.09 2.67
C LEU A 261 -20.51 1.90 1.69
N PRO A 262 -19.86 1.97 0.52
CA PRO A 262 -19.99 0.94 -0.50
C PRO A 262 -19.38 -0.40 -0.03
N GLY A 263 -20.11 -1.50 -0.28
CA GLY A 263 -19.63 -2.84 0.06
C GLY A 263 -19.30 -3.02 1.55
N PHE A 264 -19.96 -2.26 2.42
CA PHE A 264 -19.62 -2.23 3.83
C PHE A 264 -19.99 -3.53 4.56
N SER A 265 -19.10 -3.98 5.44
CA SER A 265 -19.32 -5.14 6.30
C SER A 265 -18.62 -4.95 7.65
N VAL A 266 -19.20 -5.54 8.69
CA VAL A 266 -18.61 -5.58 10.02
C VAL A 266 -18.58 -7.03 10.49
N ALA A 267 -17.46 -7.44 11.09
CA ALA A 267 -17.30 -8.77 11.64
C ALA A 267 -16.33 -8.76 12.81
N GLN A 268 -16.58 -9.60 13.81
CA GLN A 268 -15.61 -9.87 14.86
C GLN A 268 -14.51 -10.80 14.33
N VAL A 269 -13.26 -10.45 14.61
CA VAL A 269 -12.08 -11.16 14.12
C VAL A 269 -11.10 -11.44 15.25
N LEU A 270 -10.49 -12.62 15.22
CA LEU A 270 -9.47 -13.03 16.17
C LEU A 270 -8.09 -12.72 15.59
N ALA A 271 -7.41 -11.72 16.15
CA ALA A 271 -6.06 -11.36 15.76
C ALA A 271 -5.05 -12.34 16.37
N LEU A 272 -4.20 -12.93 15.55
CA LEU A 272 -3.14 -13.87 15.94
C LEU A 272 -1.77 -13.34 15.51
N PRO A 273 -0.72 -13.47 16.32
CA PRO A 273 0.65 -13.29 15.83
C PRO A 273 0.92 -14.18 14.61
N ALA A 274 1.68 -13.67 13.64
CA ALA A 274 2.02 -14.38 12.41
C ALA A 274 2.59 -15.80 12.65
N ALA A 275 3.39 -16.00 13.69
CA ALA A 275 3.92 -17.32 14.05
C ALA A 275 2.82 -18.30 14.47
N LEU A 276 1.92 -17.87 15.37
CA LEU A 276 0.80 -18.69 15.84
C LEU A 276 -0.21 -19.00 14.73
N TRP A 277 -0.40 -18.07 13.79
CA TRP A 277 -1.19 -18.31 12.59
C TRP A 277 -0.67 -19.51 11.80
N LEU A 278 0.64 -19.56 11.54
CA LEU A 278 1.27 -20.65 10.79
C LEU A 278 1.22 -21.98 11.55
N GLU A 279 1.46 -21.94 12.86
CA GLU A 279 1.35 -23.12 13.72
C GLU A 279 -0.07 -23.70 13.68
N ARG A 280 -1.11 -22.86 13.84
CA ARG A 280 -2.50 -23.30 13.78
C ARG A 280 -2.89 -23.81 12.39
N GLY A 281 -2.43 -23.16 11.33
CA GLY A 281 -2.69 -23.59 9.96
C GLY A 281 -2.04 -24.93 9.60
N ARG A 282 -0.87 -25.25 10.20
CA ARG A 282 -0.14 -26.51 9.99
C ARG A 282 -0.62 -27.63 10.92
N GLY A 283 -0.98 -27.30 12.17
CA GLY A 283 -1.42 -28.24 13.20
C GLY A 283 -2.80 -28.87 12.97
N GLY A 284 -3.57 -28.36 12.01
CA GLY A 284 -4.94 -28.79 11.78
C GLY A 284 -5.91 -28.25 12.84
N ALA A 285 -7.20 -28.17 12.49
CA ALA A 285 -8.26 -27.47 13.22
C ALA A 285 -8.61 -28.02 14.64
N GLY A 286 -7.72 -28.76 15.30
CA GLY A 286 -7.96 -29.41 16.60
C GLY A 286 -7.62 -28.58 17.85
N ALA A 287 -7.01 -27.40 17.71
CA ALA A 287 -6.62 -26.57 18.86
C ALA A 287 -7.71 -25.54 19.22
N SER A 288 -8.58 -26.02 20.11
CA SER A 288 -9.78 -25.44 20.75
C SER A 288 -9.89 -23.92 20.92
N GLU A 289 -11.11 -23.44 20.70
CA GLU A 289 -11.68 -22.09 20.67
C GLU A 289 -11.89 -21.41 22.05
N THR A 290 -11.30 -21.87 23.14
CA THR A 290 -11.49 -21.18 24.43
C THR A 290 -10.62 -19.92 24.52
N ALA A 291 -11.18 -18.83 23.99
CA ALA A 291 -10.75 -17.45 24.17
C ALA A 291 -11.08 -16.99 25.60
N GLY A 292 -10.07 -16.53 26.34
CA GLY A 292 -10.26 -15.98 27.68
C GLY A 292 -9.10 -16.29 28.61
N GLY A 293 -8.03 -15.50 28.54
CA GLY A 293 -6.95 -15.55 29.52
C GLY A 293 -5.99 -14.37 29.36
N LEU A 294 -5.82 -13.60 30.43
CA LEU A 294 -4.76 -12.58 30.57
C LEU A 294 -3.40 -13.23 30.25
N GLY A 295 -2.69 -12.70 29.26
CA GLY A 295 -1.37 -13.20 28.85
C GLY A 295 -1.36 -14.03 27.56
N ARG A 296 -2.51 -14.30 26.93
CA ARG A 296 -2.52 -14.87 25.57
C ARG A 296 -2.32 -13.77 24.52
N PRO A 297 -1.53 -14.05 23.47
CA PRO A 297 -1.27 -13.07 22.41
C PRO A 297 -2.45 -12.92 21.42
N GLU A 298 -3.49 -13.74 21.56
CA GLU A 298 -4.72 -13.63 20.76
C GLU A 298 -5.55 -12.45 21.25
N ARG A 299 -6.04 -11.62 20.33
CA ARG A 299 -6.83 -10.42 20.67
C ARG A 299 -8.10 -10.38 19.84
N LEU A 300 -9.23 -10.09 20.48
CA LEU A 300 -10.49 -9.87 19.78
C LEU A 300 -10.50 -8.44 19.21
N TYR A 301 -10.76 -8.34 17.92
CA TYR A 301 -10.96 -7.08 17.22
C TYR A 301 -12.33 -7.10 16.54
N LEU A 302 -12.94 -5.92 16.42
CA LEU A 302 -14.01 -5.68 15.48
C LEU A 302 -13.39 -5.16 14.19
N ARG A 303 -13.64 -5.84 13.06
CA ARG A 303 -13.23 -5.39 11.73
C ARG A 303 -14.44 -4.78 11.04
N ALA A 304 -14.36 -3.49 10.76
CA ALA A 304 -15.22 -2.85 9.77
C ALA A 304 -14.47 -2.72 8.45
N GLN A 305 -15.14 -2.98 7.34
CA GLN A 305 -14.53 -2.98 6.02
C GLN A 305 -15.47 -2.30 5.02
N CYS A 306 -14.91 -1.41 4.21
CA CYS A 306 -15.55 -0.76 3.07
C CYS A 306 -14.83 -1.21 1.79
N VAL A 307 -15.60 -1.61 0.76
CA VAL A 307 -15.07 -2.06 -0.54
C VAL A 307 -15.66 -1.16 -1.62
N SER A 308 -14.84 -0.26 -2.16
CA SER A 308 -15.23 0.71 -3.17
C SER A 308 -14.45 0.50 -4.47
N TRP A 309 -14.78 1.29 -5.50
CA TRP A 309 -14.08 1.25 -6.80
C TRP A 309 -13.99 -0.16 -7.39
N GLN A 310 -15.10 -0.93 -7.33
CA GLN A 310 -15.18 -2.31 -7.82
C GLN A 310 -14.14 -3.25 -7.18
N GLY A 311 -13.79 -3.05 -5.91
CA GLY A 311 -12.79 -3.86 -5.19
C GLY A 311 -11.35 -3.39 -5.36
N GLN A 312 -11.11 -2.32 -6.14
CA GLN A 312 -9.79 -1.71 -6.27
C GLN A 312 -9.37 -0.99 -4.99
N LEU A 313 -10.31 -0.39 -4.27
CA LEU A 313 -10.04 0.26 -3.00
C LEU A 313 -10.72 -0.51 -1.87
N VAL A 314 -9.95 -0.96 -0.89
CA VAL A 314 -10.50 -1.55 0.34
C VAL A 314 -9.97 -0.78 1.52
N VAL A 315 -10.88 -0.32 2.38
CA VAL A 315 -10.55 0.33 3.64
C VAL A 315 -11.05 -0.57 4.75
N SER A 316 -10.16 -0.94 5.67
CA SER A 316 -10.48 -1.74 6.85
C SER A 316 -10.13 -0.96 8.11
N LEU A 317 -11.04 -0.89 9.07
CA LEU A 317 -10.80 -0.36 10.40
C LEU A 317 -10.87 -1.50 11.41
N PHE A 318 -9.74 -1.77 12.07
CA PHE A 318 -9.69 -2.73 13.18
C PHE A 318 -9.80 -1.98 14.50
N VAL A 319 -10.81 -2.35 15.29
CA VAL A 319 -11.11 -1.74 16.59
C VAL A 319 -10.89 -2.78 17.67
N HIS A 320 -10.08 -2.44 18.66
CA HIS A 320 -9.94 -3.22 19.88
C HIS A 320 -10.27 -2.33 21.06
N ALA A 321 -11.00 -2.87 22.02
CA ALA A 321 -11.31 -2.19 23.26
C ALA A 321 -10.87 -3.10 24.42
N ALA A 322 -10.24 -2.51 25.43
CA ALA A 322 -9.86 -3.20 26.65
C ALA A 322 -10.24 -2.32 27.85
N LEU A 323 -10.87 -2.93 28.84
CA LEU A 323 -11.20 -2.28 30.11
C LEU A 323 -10.22 -2.76 31.17
N GLN A 324 -9.31 -1.89 31.62
CA GLN A 324 -8.27 -2.25 32.58
C GLN A 324 -8.12 -1.16 33.64
N ALA A 325 -8.16 -1.55 34.92
CA ALA A 325 -7.89 -0.66 36.06
C ALA A 325 -8.70 0.65 36.09
N GLY A 326 -9.95 0.62 35.60
CA GLY A 326 -10.79 1.83 35.52
C GLY A 326 -10.44 2.75 34.34
N GLU A 327 -9.65 2.28 33.37
CA GLU A 327 -9.42 2.95 32.09
C GLU A 327 -10.01 2.13 30.95
N LEU A 328 -10.58 2.84 29.98
CA LEU A 328 -10.92 2.30 28.67
C LEU A 328 -9.75 2.55 27.71
N GLY A 329 -9.07 1.48 27.30
CA GLY A 329 -8.12 1.49 26.20
C GLY A 329 -8.84 1.16 24.89
N LEU A 330 -8.90 2.11 23.96
CA LEU A 330 -9.43 1.93 22.63
C LEU A 330 -8.29 2.05 21.60
N THR A 331 -8.13 1.03 20.76
CA THR A 331 -7.14 1.00 19.69
C THR A 331 -7.84 0.93 18.34
N LEU A 332 -7.59 1.92 17.48
CA LEU A 332 -8.13 2.00 16.12
C LEU A 332 -6.98 1.87 15.13
N ARG A 333 -7.04 0.88 14.24
CA ARG A 333 -6.02 0.64 13.21
C ARG A 333 -6.65 0.73 11.82
N PRO A 334 -6.64 1.92 11.19
CA PRO A 334 -7.10 2.07 9.82
C PRO A 334 -6.04 1.51 8.86
N GLN A 335 -6.48 0.61 7.99
CA GLN A 335 -5.67 0.00 6.94
C GLN A 335 -6.33 0.18 5.59
N VAL A 336 -5.53 0.57 4.61
CA VAL A 336 -5.98 0.87 3.25
C VAL A 336 -5.23 -0.02 2.28
N MET A 337 -5.99 -0.76 1.49
CA MET A 337 -5.50 -1.56 0.38
C MET A 337 -5.62 -0.74 -0.89
N ALA A 338 -4.47 -0.40 -1.49
CA ALA A 338 -4.42 0.32 -2.74
C ALA A 338 -4.95 -0.53 -3.93
N PRO A 339 -5.22 0.10 -5.08
CA PRO A 339 -5.58 -0.60 -6.32
C PRO A 339 -4.64 -1.73 -6.67
N LEU A 340 -5.18 -2.74 -7.36
CA LEU A 340 -4.35 -3.76 -7.96
C LEU A 340 -3.45 -3.14 -9.01
N LEU A 341 -2.30 -3.76 -9.25
CA LEU A 341 -1.48 -3.38 -10.39
C LEU A 341 -2.26 -3.44 -11.68
N PRO A 342 -2.02 -2.51 -12.61
CA PRO A 342 -2.49 -2.67 -13.96
C PRO A 342 -1.92 -3.97 -14.54
N LEU A 343 -2.82 -4.83 -15.04
CA LEU A 343 -2.42 -5.99 -15.82
C LEU A 343 -1.72 -5.48 -17.09
N PRO A 344 -0.57 -6.03 -17.47
CA PRO A 344 0.05 -5.67 -18.73
C PRO A 344 -0.93 -5.94 -19.87
N GLU A 345 -1.11 -4.92 -20.71
CA GLU A 345 -1.93 -5.04 -21.91
C GLU A 345 -1.25 -6.02 -22.89
N PRO A 346 -2.04 -6.88 -23.57
CA PRO A 346 -1.51 -7.72 -24.62
C PRO A 346 -0.93 -6.85 -25.74
N THR A 347 0.38 -6.94 -25.96
CA THR A 347 1.09 -6.11 -26.94
C THR A 347 1.00 -6.74 -28.34
N GLY A 348 -0.10 -6.54 -29.05
CA GLY A 348 -0.27 -6.99 -30.44
C GLY A 348 -1.07 -8.29 -30.57
N SER A 349 -0.93 -9.01 -31.69
CA SER A 349 -1.73 -10.22 -31.97
C SER A 349 -1.26 -11.45 -31.18
N ALA A 350 -2.15 -12.41 -30.93
CA ALA A 350 -1.80 -13.67 -30.26
C ALA A 350 -0.66 -14.42 -30.98
N VAL A 351 -0.60 -14.31 -32.30
CA VAL A 351 0.50 -14.90 -33.10
C VAL A 351 1.83 -14.25 -32.74
N LEU A 352 1.89 -12.91 -32.69
CA LEU A 352 3.09 -12.19 -32.31
C LEU A 352 3.48 -12.47 -30.86
N GLU A 353 2.52 -12.58 -29.94
CA GLU A 353 2.79 -12.98 -28.56
C GLU A 353 3.34 -14.40 -28.47
N GLY A 354 2.79 -15.35 -29.25
CA GLY A 354 3.29 -16.71 -29.33
C GLY A 354 4.72 -16.76 -29.87
N LEU A 355 4.99 -16.03 -30.96
CA LEU A 355 6.33 -15.93 -31.54
C LEU A 355 7.32 -15.23 -30.59
N ARG A 356 6.90 -14.17 -29.89
CA ARG A 356 7.73 -13.52 -28.86
C ARG A 356 7.96 -14.42 -27.65
N ALA A 357 6.98 -15.22 -27.25
CA ALA A 357 7.13 -16.18 -26.16
C ALA A 357 8.09 -17.31 -26.55
N MET A 358 8.01 -17.77 -27.79
CA MET A 358 8.98 -18.71 -28.37
C MET A 358 10.37 -18.09 -28.43
N ALA A 359 10.52 -16.88 -28.97
CA ALA A 359 11.78 -16.14 -28.99
C ALA A 359 12.32 -15.92 -27.57
N GLY A 360 11.44 -15.62 -26.61
CA GLY A 360 11.74 -15.46 -25.19
C GLY A 360 12.21 -16.75 -24.51
N LEU A 361 11.91 -17.94 -25.05
CA LEU A 361 12.53 -19.19 -24.61
C LEU A 361 14.05 -19.17 -24.83
N TRP A 362 14.47 -18.57 -25.94
CA TRP A 362 15.87 -18.46 -26.37
C TRP A 362 16.56 -17.22 -25.79
N ALA A 363 15.80 -16.16 -25.50
CA ALA A 363 16.30 -14.87 -25.06
C ALA A 363 16.42 -14.71 -23.54
N ARG A 364 15.87 -15.64 -22.76
CA ARG A 364 15.80 -15.48 -21.32
C ARG A 364 17.15 -15.77 -20.67
N PRO A 365 17.78 -14.78 -20.02
CA PRO A 365 18.94 -15.07 -19.18
C PRO A 365 18.50 -16.07 -18.10
N VAL A 366 19.24 -17.17 -17.99
CA VAL A 366 19.00 -18.23 -16.99
C VAL A 366 19.26 -17.72 -15.57
N LYS A 367 19.88 -16.54 -15.44
CA LYS A 367 20.29 -15.92 -14.19
C LYS A 367 19.64 -14.55 -14.00
N GLU A 368 18.33 -14.47 -14.15
CA GLU A 368 17.58 -13.60 -13.24
C GLU A 368 17.62 -14.30 -11.88
N THR A 369 18.74 -14.17 -11.17
CA THR A 369 18.74 -14.24 -9.72
C THR A 369 17.59 -13.35 -9.30
N ASP A 370 16.51 -13.95 -8.80
CA ASP A 370 15.48 -13.23 -8.05
C ASP A 370 16.25 -12.24 -7.17
N PRO A 371 15.99 -10.93 -7.28
CA PRO A 371 16.76 -9.95 -6.54
C PRO A 371 16.67 -10.32 -5.07
N ALA A 372 17.74 -10.95 -4.58
CA ALA A 372 17.82 -11.60 -3.28
C ALA A 372 17.78 -10.60 -2.11
N GLY A 373 17.58 -9.30 -2.42
CA GLY A 373 17.46 -8.22 -1.45
C GLY A 373 16.04 -7.68 -1.27
N ALA A 374 15.05 -8.08 -2.08
CA ALA A 374 13.66 -7.73 -1.80
C ALA A 374 13.06 -8.81 -0.92
N ASP A 375 13.52 -8.84 0.34
CA ASP A 375 13.08 -9.76 1.38
C ASP A 375 11.56 -9.90 1.32
N PRO A 376 11.01 -11.07 0.92
CA PRO A 376 9.59 -11.27 0.76
C PRO A 376 8.96 -11.43 2.15
N ALA A 377 9.19 -10.47 3.06
CA ALA A 377 8.68 -10.47 4.43
C ALA A 377 8.73 -11.87 5.06
N GLY A 378 9.93 -12.43 5.20
CA GLY A 378 10.15 -13.78 5.72
C GLY A 378 9.66 -14.86 4.75
N ALA A 379 10.57 -15.59 4.12
CA ALA A 379 10.25 -16.65 3.14
C ALA A 379 9.19 -17.68 3.61
N ASP A 380 8.94 -17.77 4.92
CA ASP A 380 7.97 -18.67 5.57
C ASP A 380 6.75 -17.98 6.22
N GLY A 381 6.58 -16.66 6.08
CA GLY A 381 5.51 -15.89 6.71
C GLY A 381 4.11 -16.07 6.07
N PRO A 382 3.04 -15.58 6.73
CA PRO A 382 1.70 -15.50 6.14
C PRO A 382 1.69 -14.63 4.88
N LEU A 383 0.93 -15.03 3.87
CA LEU A 383 0.86 -14.38 2.57
C LEU A 383 -0.58 -14.04 2.21
N SER A 384 -0.84 -12.77 1.88
CA SER A 384 -2.07 -12.34 1.22
C SER A 384 -1.77 -12.01 -0.23
N LEU A 385 -2.51 -12.65 -1.15
CA LEU A 385 -2.33 -12.41 -2.58
C LEU A 385 -2.77 -11.00 -2.94
N ARG A 386 -3.83 -10.49 -2.30
CA ARG A 386 -4.30 -9.11 -2.51
C ARG A 386 -3.21 -8.11 -2.14
N ASP A 387 -2.70 -8.16 -0.90
CA ASP A 387 -1.70 -7.20 -0.41
C ASP A 387 -0.42 -7.23 -1.25
N PHE A 388 -0.03 -8.41 -1.74
CA PHE A 388 1.11 -8.53 -2.64
C PHE A 388 0.89 -7.86 -4.00
N LEU A 389 -0.34 -7.94 -4.54
CA LEU A 389 -0.68 -7.41 -5.86
C LEU A 389 -1.15 -5.95 -5.83
N SER A 390 -1.30 -5.36 -4.65
CA SER A 390 -1.65 -3.96 -4.49
C SER A 390 -0.47 -3.05 -4.81
N LEU A 391 -0.78 -1.88 -5.35
CA LEU A 391 0.18 -0.80 -5.47
C LEU A 391 0.69 -0.38 -4.06
N PRO A 392 1.93 0.12 -3.95
CA PRO A 392 2.45 0.59 -2.68
C PRO A 392 1.73 1.85 -2.18
N THR A 393 1.20 2.66 -3.09
CA THR A 393 0.47 3.90 -2.85
C THR A 393 -0.76 3.97 -3.73
N ILE A 394 -1.72 4.82 -3.38
CA ILE A 394 -2.89 5.11 -4.23
C ILE A 394 -2.49 6.25 -5.17
N PRO A 395 -2.33 5.99 -6.49
CA PRO A 395 -1.89 7.03 -7.42
C PRO A 395 -3.00 8.03 -7.76
N ASP A 396 -4.26 7.59 -7.69
CA ASP A 396 -5.42 8.40 -8.04
C ASP A 396 -5.87 9.26 -6.85
N VAL A 397 -6.00 10.57 -7.08
CA VAL A 397 -6.34 11.55 -6.04
C VAL A 397 -7.74 11.28 -5.47
N HIS A 398 -8.72 10.95 -6.31
CA HIS A 398 -10.09 10.72 -5.85
C HIS A 398 -10.19 9.45 -5.01
N GLN A 399 -9.50 8.38 -5.40
CA GLN A 399 -9.41 7.17 -4.60
C GLN A 399 -8.72 7.41 -3.26
N SER A 400 -7.68 8.26 -3.23
CA SER A 400 -6.99 8.62 -1.99
C SER A 400 -7.91 9.43 -1.06
N SER A 401 -8.63 10.42 -1.61
CA SER A 401 -9.63 11.20 -0.86
C SER A 401 -10.78 10.33 -0.34
N ASP A 402 -11.30 9.40 -1.16
CA ASP A 402 -12.32 8.44 -0.72
C ASP A 402 -11.81 7.52 0.38
N ALA A 403 -10.55 7.06 0.29
CA ALA A 403 -9.95 6.23 1.32
C ALA A 403 -9.90 6.98 2.66
N ALA A 404 -9.45 8.24 2.65
CA ALA A 404 -9.41 9.08 3.83
C ALA A 404 -10.80 9.32 4.41
N ARG A 405 -11.77 9.70 3.56
CA ARG A 405 -13.17 9.90 3.94
C ARG A 405 -13.78 8.66 4.58
N HIS A 406 -13.58 7.48 3.99
CA HIS A 406 -14.07 6.22 4.55
C HIS A 406 -13.46 5.91 5.92
N VAL A 407 -12.16 6.16 6.11
CA VAL A 407 -11.50 5.99 7.42
C VAL A 407 -12.14 6.91 8.46
N GLU A 408 -12.35 8.19 8.12
CA GLU A 408 -12.95 9.17 9.01
C GLU A 408 -14.37 8.85 9.40
N LEU A 409 -15.22 8.50 8.44
CA LEU A 409 -16.60 8.09 8.72
C LEU A 409 -16.64 6.88 9.66
N MET A 410 -15.76 5.90 9.44
CA MET A 410 -15.67 4.73 10.31
C MET A 410 -15.12 5.08 11.71
N GLN A 411 -14.13 5.96 11.82
CA GLN A 411 -13.58 6.38 13.11
C GLN A 411 -14.59 7.22 13.91
N ALA A 412 -15.26 8.18 13.28
CA ALA A 412 -16.29 9.00 13.90
C ALA A 412 -17.46 8.14 14.41
N ALA A 413 -17.87 7.13 13.63
CA ALA A 413 -18.90 6.18 14.04
C ALA A 413 -18.50 5.38 15.29
N VAL A 414 -17.24 4.91 15.36
CA VAL A 414 -16.72 4.21 16.54
C VAL A 414 -16.68 5.13 17.76
N LEU A 415 -16.12 6.34 17.62
CA LEU A 415 -15.99 7.29 18.73
C LEU A 415 -17.36 7.71 19.26
N GLY A 416 -18.29 8.07 18.37
CA GLY A 416 -19.67 8.42 18.77
C GLY A 416 -20.41 7.25 19.43
N ALA A 417 -20.18 6.01 19.00
CA ALA A 417 -20.74 4.84 19.66
C ALA A 417 -20.21 4.65 21.08
N VAL A 418 -18.90 4.82 21.27
CA VAL A 418 -18.24 4.73 22.58
C VAL A 418 -18.74 5.85 23.49
N GLU A 419 -18.82 7.09 23.01
CA GLU A 419 -19.36 8.22 23.78
C GLU A 419 -20.80 7.95 24.25
N ALA A 420 -21.68 7.53 23.33
CA ALA A 420 -23.07 7.22 23.65
C ALA A 420 -23.21 6.03 24.61
N LEU A 421 -22.29 5.05 24.59
CA LEU A 421 -22.26 3.96 25.56
C LEU A 421 -21.78 4.44 26.93
N LEU A 422 -20.69 5.20 26.98
CA LEU A 422 -20.17 5.75 28.23
C LEU A 422 -21.22 6.64 28.93
N GLU A 423 -21.90 7.51 28.19
CA GLU A 423 -22.95 8.37 28.73
C GLU A 423 -24.15 7.56 29.25
N ARG A 424 -24.57 6.51 28.53
CA ARG A 424 -25.65 5.60 28.97
C ARG A 424 -25.30 4.89 30.28
N HIS A 425 -24.04 4.54 30.49
CA HIS A 425 -23.55 3.92 31.72
C HIS A 425 -23.19 4.92 32.82
N GLY A 426 -23.39 6.23 32.60
CA GLY A 426 -23.15 7.27 33.60
C GLY A 426 -21.68 7.67 33.75
N PHE A 427 -20.82 7.42 32.76
CA PHE A 427 -19.44 7.89 32.73
C PHE A 427 -19.31 9.27 32.09
N ALA A 428 -18.28 10.04 32.48
CA ALA A 428 -17.94 11.31 31.86
C ALA A 428 -17.32 11.10 30.47
N THR A 429 -17.76 11.87 29.48
CA THR A 429 -17.31 11.79 28.08
C THR A 429 -16.37 12.91 27.66
N ASP A 430 -16.15 13.92 28.52
CA ASP A 430 -15.37 15.13 28.21
C ASP A 430 -13.99 14.80 27.60
N ALA A 431 -13.24 13.87 28.23
CA ALA A 431 -11.90 13.48 27.78
C ALA A 431 -11.90 12.74 26.42
N LEU A 432 -13.03 12.11 26.05
CA LEU A 432 -13.18 11.46 24.75
C LEU A 432 -13.60 12.48 23.68
N SER A 433 -14.52 13.39 24.01
CA SER A 433 -14.99 14.48 23.15
C SER A 433 -13.86 15.44 22.76
N ASP A 434 -13.00 15.80 23.72
CA ASP A 434 -11.84 16.65 23.46
C ASP A 434 -10.90 16.00 22.44
N ARG A 435 -10.71 14.67 22.52
CA ARG A 435 -9.87 13.92 21.58
C ARG A 435 -10.53 13.69 20.24
N HIS A 436 -11.84 13.46 20.21
CA HIS A 436 -12.61 13.38 18.97
C HIS A 436 -12.48 14.68 18.17
N THR A 437 -12.51 15.82 18.84
CA THR A 437 -12.30 17.14 18.23
C THR A 437 -10.90 17.25 17.62
N VAL A 438 -9.85 16.84 18.34
CA VAL A 438 -8.46 16.89 17.84
C VAL A 438 -8.24 15.96 16.64
N ILE A 439 -8.83 14.77 16.64
CA ILE A 439 -8.70 13.80 15.54
C ILE A 439 -9.37 14.35 14.27
N ASN A 440 -10.50 15.04 14.40
CA ASN A 440 -11.25 15.58 13.25
C ASN A 440 -10.75 16.98 12.82
N SER A 441 -10.15 17.78 13.70
CA SER A 441 -9.79 19.18 13.40
C SER A 441 -8.49 19.34 12.61
N ILE A 442 -7.66 18.31 12.49
CA ILE A 442 -6.40 18.37 11.73
C ILE A 442 -6.64 17.82 10.31
N GLN A 443 -7.39 18.59 9.53
CA GLN A 443 -7.44 18.42 8.07
C GLN A 443 -7.33 19.79 7.41
N VAL A 444 -6.09 20.22 7.20
CA VAL A 444 -5.82 21.06 6.03
C VAL A 444 -5.26 20.12 4.98
N LEU A 445 -6.10 19.69 4.03
CA LEU A 445 -5.63 18.95 2.87
C LEU A 445 -4.98 19.94 1.90
N GLY A 446 -3.65 19.99 1.96
CA GLY A 446 -2.75 20.76 1.11
C GLY A 446 -1.36 20.80 1.75
N ASP A 447 -0.31 20.99 0.95
CA ASP A 447 1.05 21.27 1.46
C ASP A 447 1.05 22.64 2.12
N ASN A 448 0.60 22.67 3.37
CA ASN A 448 0.44 23.90 4.11
C ASN A 448 1.77 24.20 4.81
N ASN A 449 2.60 25.04 4.19
CA ASN A 449 3.84 25.56 4.78
C ASN A 449 3.60 26.59 5.92
N ALA A 450 2.36 26.70 6.41
CA ALA A 450 1.97 27.60 7.47
C ALA A 450 1.78 26.87 8.80
N GLY A 451 2.33 27.42 9.88
CA GLY A 451 2.07 26.94 11.24
C GLY A 451 0.59 27.10 11.59
N ILE A 452 -0.08 25.99 11.89
CA ILE A 452 -1.46 26.01 12.42
C ILE A 452 -1.40 26.55 13.86
N GLN A 453 -1.87 27.79 14.06
CA GLN A 453 -2.11 28.35 15.39
C GLN A 453 -3.57 28.15 15.77
N LEU A 454 -3.81 27.36 16.82
CA LEU A 454 -5.14 27.24 17.43
C LEU A 454 -5.47 28.55 18.18
N ALA A 455 -6.74 28.97 18.14
CA ALA A 455 -7.22 30.11 18.90
C ALA A 455 -6.96 29.88 20.41
N GLY A 456 -5.99 30.61 20.95
CA GLY A 456 -5.40 30.37 22.29
C GLY A 456 -3.87 30.47 22.32
N GLY A 457 -3.20 30.55 21.16
CA GLY A 457 -1.74 30.75 21.09
C GLY A 457 -0.91 29.51 21.43
N LEU A 458 -1.55 28.34 21.56
CA LEU A 458 -0.88 27.08 21.84
C LEU A 458 -0.53 26.36 20.53
N THR A 459 0.73 25.93 20.45
CA THR A 459 1.24 25.06 19.38
C THR A 459 0.93 23.59 19.68
N LEU A 460 0.90 22.75 18.64
CA LEU A 460 0.60 21.31 18.76
C LEU A 460 1.50 20.59 19.79
N ALA A 461 2.75 21.03 19.92
CA ALA A 461 3.72 20.51 20.88
C ALA A 461 3.35 20.81 22.35
N GLN A 462 2.65 21.93 22.61
CA GLN A 462 2.24 22.34 23.95
C GLN A 462 0.98 21.59 24.42
N VAL A 463 0.09 21.19 23.50
CA VAL A 463 -1.10 20.39 23.82
C VAL A 463 -0.72 18.94 24.19
N ALA A 464 0.37 18.42 23.64
CA ALA A 464 0.90 17.10 24.01
C ALA A 464 1.62 17.08 25.37
N GLN A 465 1.96 18.23 25.94
CA GLN A 465 2.80 18.35 27.15
C GLN A 465 2.04 18.71 28.43
N THR A 466 0.74 19.03 28.37
CA THR A 466 -0.05 19.39 29.56
C THR A 466 -0.65 18.17 30.26
N ALA A 467 0.20 17.41 30.96
CA ALA A 467 -0.25 16.59 32.10
C ALA A 467 -0.10 17.41 33.40
N PRO A 468 -1.12 17.52 34.27
CA PRO A 468 -0.95 18.24 35.52
C PRO A 468 -0.14 17.40 36.52
N THR A 469 1.03 17.89 36.90
CA THR A 469 1.70 17.52 38.16
C THR A 469 0.85 18.04 39.32
N ALA A 470 0.43 17.14 40.22
CA ALA A 470 -0.36 17.48 41.40
C ALA A 470 0.45 18.37 42.37
N PRO A 471 -0.13 19.45 42.94
CA PRO A 471 0.50 20.17 44.03
C PRO A 471 0.19 19.51 45.37
N ALA A 472 1.23 19.37 46.19
CA ALA A 472 1.14 18.98 47.58
C ALA A 472 0.41 20.04 48.42
N SER A 473 -0.44 19.57 49.31
CA SER A 473 -1.16 20.32 50.33
C SER A 473 -0.24 20.80 51.47
N THR A 474 -0.34 22.07 51.85
CA THR A 474 -0.08 22.53 53.24
C THR A 474 -0.91 23.79 53.53
N GLU A 475 -2.02 23.55 54.22
CA GLU A 475 -2.57 24.22 55.41
C GLU A 475 -2.02 25.60 55.86
N GLY A 476 -2.93 26.54 56.18
CA GLY A 476 -2.64 27.72 57.02
C GLY A 476 -3.52 28.96 56.77
N VAL A 477 -4.66 29.06 57.44
CA VAL A 477 -5.55 30.24 57.64
C VAL A 477 -5.05 30.98 58.91
N PRO A 478 -5.10 32.34 59.11
CA PRO A 478 -6.37 33.06 59.36
C PRO A 478 -6.53 34.60 59.09
N MET A 479 -7.82 34.95 58.84
CA MET A 479 -8.67 36.09 59.28
C MET A 479 -8.49 37.58 58.85
N SER A 480 -9.52 38.07 58.10
CA SER A 480 -10.39 39.30 58.26
C SER A 480 -9.82 40.74 58.22
N PRO A 481 -10.67 41.82 58.07
CA PRO A 481 -11.91 42.04 57.30
C PRO A 481 -11.96 43.43 56.56
N GLY A 482 -12.95 43.68 55.68
CA GLY A 482 -13.47 45.06 55.47
C GLY A 482 -13.85 45.57 54.07
N PHE A 483 -15.15 45.85 53.93
CA PHE A 483 -15.85 46.87 53.10
C PHE A 483 -16.20 46.64 51.60
N PRO A 484 -17.38 47.15 51.16
CA PRO A 484 -18.00 46.83 49.88
C PRO A 484 -17.80 47.95 48.83
N HIS A 485 -17.67 47.58 47.56
CA HIS A 485 -17.84 48.53 46.46
C HIS A 485 -18.81 48.04 45.39
N ARG A 486 -19.73 48.93 45.06
CA ARG A 486 -20.73 48.90 43.98
C ARG A 486 -20.09 48.67 42.61
N ASN A 487 -20.75 47.84 41.81
CA ASN A 487 -20.58 47.74 40.36
C ASN A 487 -20.95 49.07 39.66
N PRO A 488 -20.27 49.40 38.55
CA PRO A 488 -20.91 49.98 37.38
C PRO A 488 -21.23 48.88 36.33
N PRO A 489 -22.22 49.09 35.44
CA PRO A 489 -22.65 48.07 34.50
C PRO A 489 -21.65 47.91 33.35
N SER A 490 -21.17 46.69 33.12
CA SER A 490 -20.51 46.33 31.87
C SER A 490 -21.56 45.96 30.82
N GLU A 491 -21.52 46.74 29.74
CA GLU A 491 -22.09 46.50 28.42
C GLU A 491 -21.80 45.06 27.94
N PRO A 492 -22.72 44.38 27.22
CA PRO A 492 -22.53 42.99 26.82
C PRO A 492 -21.36 42.85 25.84
N ALA A 493 -20.29 42.20 26.30
CA ALA A 493 -19.21 41.74 25.45
C ALA A 493 -19.79 40.85 24.33
N ARG A 494 -19.62 41.28 23.08
CA ARG A 494 -19.82 40.42 21.91
C ARG A 494 -19.03 39.13 22.11
N ALA A 495 -19.70 38.00 21.89
CA ALA A 495 -19.06 36.69 21.85
C ALA A 495 -17.83 36.76 20.92
N PRO A 496 -16.64 36.31 21.34
CA PRO A 496 -15.51 36.21 20.44
C PRO A 496 -15.86 35.20 19.35
N GLY A 497 -16.02 35.69 18.12
CA GLY A 497 -16.13 34.81 16.96
C GLY A 497 -14.85 34.01 16.83
N SER A 498 -14.96 32.69 16.75
CA SER A 498 -13.84 31.80 16.45
C SER A 498 -13.40 32.03 15.00
N GLY A 499 -12.43 32.92 14.79
CA GLY A 499 -11.77 33.10 13.51
C GLY A 499 -10.60 32.14 13.36
N ILE A 500 -10.53 31.41 12.25
CA ILE A 500 -9.33 30.67 11.85
C ILE A 500 -8.57 31.59 10.88
N SER A 501 -7.38 32.02 11.27
CA SER A 501 -6.48 32.78 10.39
C SER A 501 -5.50 31.82 9.72
N ILE A 502 -5.59 31.68 8.41
CA ILE A 502 -4.65 30.89 7.60
C ILE A 502 -3.80 31.89 6.81
N GLY A 503 -2.52 32.01 7.16
CA GLY A 503 -1.58 32.85 6.42
C GLY A 503 -0.69 32.02 5.50
N GLY A 504 -0.58 32.39 4.23
CA GLY A 504 0.29 31.72 3.23
C GLY A 504 -0.44 31.38 1.93
N ASP A 505 0.34 31.10 0.88
CA ASP A 505 -0.16 30.73 -0.45
C ASP A 505 -0.89 29.38 -0.39
N ASN A 506 -2.22 29.40 -0.55
CA ASN A 506 -3.07 28.22 -0.54
C ASN A 506 -3.73 28.03 -1.92
N THR A 507 -3.45 26.90 -2.57
CA THR A 507 -4.02 26.51 -3.87
C THR A 507 -5.19 25.50 -3.76
N GLY A 508 -5.56 25.09 -2.53
CA GLY A 508 -6.69 24.20 -2.28
C GLY A 508 -7.97 24.93 -1.86
N THR A 509 -9.14 24.38 -2.22
CA THR A 509 -10.43 24.82 -1.66
C THR A 509 -10.52 24.41 -0.19
N ALA A 510 -10.48 25.36 0.73
CA ALA A 510 -10.78 25.10 2.14
C ALA A 510 -12.29 24.88 2.31
N GLN A 511 -12.72 23.63 2.45
CA GLN A 511 -14.05 23.26 2.91
C GLN A 511 -13.95 22.56 4.25
N ASN A 512 -14.73 23.03 5.23
CA ASN A 512 -14.95 22.29 6.47
C ASN A 512 -15.76 21.03 6.14
N ALA A 513 -15.22 19.84 6.45
CA ALA A 513 -15.86 18.55 6.19
C ALA A 513 -17.24 18.38 6.87
N VAL A 514 -17.60 19.27 7.80
CA VAL A 514 -18.84 19.21 8.59
C VAL A 514 -19.92 20.20 8.12
N GLY A 515 -19.76 20.86 6.96
CA GLY A 515 -20.85 21.66 6.36
C GLY A 515 -21.24 22.96 7.09
N HIS A 516 -20.53 23.35 8.15
CA HIS A 516 -20.77 24.64 8.81
C HIS A 516 -20.16 25.82 8.02
N ARG A 517 -20.97 26.86 7.83
CA ARG A 517 -20.64 28.09 7.08
C ARG A 517 -19.62 28.92 7.87
N LEU A 518 -18.34 28.91 7.44
CA LEU A 518 -17.33 29.82 7.97
C LEU A 518 -17.54 31.21 7.36
N SER A 519 -17.89 32.20 8.17
CA SER A 519 -17.89 33.62 7.76
C SER A 519 -16.50 34.23 8.00
N HIS A 520 -16.03 35.06 7.05
CA HIS A 520 -14.76 35.82 7.09
C HIS A 520 -13.47 35.04 6.81
N ILE A 521 -13.38 34.39 5.65
CA ILE A 521 -12.10 33.90 5.10
C ILE A 521 -11.59 34.93 4.10
N THR A 522 -10.40 35.48 4.34
CA THR A 522 -9.69 36.37 3.40
C THR A 522 -8.53 35.57 2.80
N GLN A 523 -8.55 35.32 1.49
CA GLN A 523 -7.53 34.55 0.77
C GLN A 523 -6.96 35.39 -0.39
N THR A 524 -5.64 35.45 -0.51
CA THR A 524 -4.91 36.04 -1.66
C THR A 524 -4.09 34.93 -2.31
N GLY A 525 -4.12 34.78 -3.63
CA GLY A 525 -3.42 33.68 -4.31
C GLY A 525 -2.76 34.07 -5.64
N ALA A 526 -1.69 33.36 -5.99
CA ALA A 526 -1.01 33.37 -7.29
C ALA A 526 -0.86 31.93 -7.85
N GLY A 527 -0.93 31.76 -9.18
CA GLY A 527 -1.13 30.47 -9.86
C GLY A 527 0.14 29.67 -10.21
N GLN A 528 -0.08 28.43 -10.68
CA GLN A 528 0.92 27.45 -11.13
C GLN A 528 1.81 27.94 -12.29
N GLY A 529 3.10 27.96 -12.02
CA GLY A 529 4.22 28.13 -12.95
C GLY A 529 5.48 28.18 -12.09
N ASN A 530 6.61 27.64 -12.60
CA ASN A 530 7.97 27.66 -12.02
C ASN A 530 8.05 28.13 -10.56
N ALA A 531 8.40 27.23 -9.62
CA ALA A 531 8.62 27.58 -8.21
C ALA A 531 9.33 28.95 -8.14
N PRO A 532 8.63 30.01 -7.71
CA PRO A 532 9.17 31.35 -7.85
C PRO A 532 10.46 31.42 -7.05
N LEU A 533 11.43 32.19 -7.54
CA LEU A 533 12.75 32.33 -6.90
C LEU A 533 12.62 32.67 -5.41
N ASP A 534 11.58 33.44 -5.06
CA ASP A 534 11.22 33.82 -3.71
C ASP A 534 10.84 32.62 -2.82
N SER A 535 10.16 31.61 -3.35
CA SER A 535 9.85 30.37 -2.63
C SER A 535 11.11 29.57 -2.30
N VAL A 536 12.05 29.49 -3.25
CA VAL A 536 13.36 28.83 -3.02
C VAL A 536 14.18 29.59 -1.98
N ALA A 537 14.17 30.92 -2.01
CA ALA A 537 14.83 31.75 -1.01
C ALA A 537 14.21 31.58 0.39
N ALA A 538 12.87 31.51 0.49
CA ALA A 538 12.18 31.27 1.76
C ALA A 538 12.49 29.88 2.33
N LEU A 539 12.47 28.84 1.50
CA LEU A 539 12.86 27.48 1.91
C LEU A 539 14.32 27.41 2.36
N LEU A 540 15.23 28.10 1.68
CA LEU A 540 16.63 28.18 2.08
C LEU A 540 16.81 28.88 3.43
N ALA A 541 16.04 29.94 3.71
CA ALA A 541 16.05 30.60 5.01
C ALA A 541 15.53 29.68 6.13
N SER A 542 14.45 28.93 5.87
CA SER A 542 13.91 27.94 6.81
C SER A 542 14.93 26.82 7.08
N PHE A 543 15.57 26.31 6.04
CA PHE A 543 16.58 25.26 6.15
C PHE A 543 17.80 25.71 6.98
N ARG A 544 18.25 26.95 6.81
CA ARG A 544 19.31 27.55 7.65
C ARG A 544 18.91 27.66 9.12
N ALA A 545 17.70 28.12 9.41
CA ALA A 545 17.20 28.19 10.78
C ALA A 545 17.16 26.81 11.44
N ASP A 546 16.81 25.77 10.69
CA ASP A 546 16.83 24.38 11.17
C ASP A 546 18.25 23.85 11.39
N ILE A 547 19.21 24.18 10.51
CA ILE A 547 20.64 23.86 10.70
C ILE A 547 21.13 24.47 12.02
N ASP A 548 20.84 25.75 12.28
CA ASP A 548 21.29 26.43 13.49
C ASP A 548 20.62 25.87 14.75
N ARG A 549 19.32 25.55 14.68
CA ARG A 549 18.59 24.93 15.79
C ARG A 549 19.14 23.54 16.15
N ASN A 550 19.61 22.79 15.16
CA ASN A 550 20.10 21.42 15.32
C ASN A 550 21.63 21.32 15.28
N ALA A 551 22.36 22.44 15.40
CA ALA A 551 23.80 22.50 15.18
C ALA A 551 24.61 21.44 15.97
N ALA A 552 24.20 21.15 17.22
CA ALA A 552 24.88 20.16 18.07
C ALA A 552 24.71 18.69 17.62
N LEU A 553 23.76 18.41 16.71
CA LEU A 553 23.42 17.06 16.25
C LEU A 553 23.90 16.77 14.82
N LEU A 554 24.51 17.75 14.15
CA LEU A 554 24.94 17.65 12.75
C LEU A 554 26.44 17.35 12.67
N ALA A 555 26.79 16.20 12.08
CA ALA A 555 28.18 15.80 11.89
C ALA A 555 28.94 16.74 10.94
N ASP A 556 28.27 17.21 9.89
CA ASP A 556 28.84 18.05 8.81
C ASP A 556 28.28 19.48 8.82
N LEU A 557 28.20 20.09 10.02
CA LEU A 557 27.61 21.42 10.22
C LEU A 557 28.24 22.51 9.32
N GLU A 558 29.57 22.53 9.23
CA GLU A 558 30.29 23.54 8.44
C GLU A 558 30.00 23.39 6.93
N ALA A 559 29.99 22.16 6.42
CA ALA A 559 29.67 21.89 5.01
C ALA A 559 28.24 22.34 4.65
N LEU A 560 27.26 22.10 5.54
CA LEU A 560 25.89 22.56 5.36
C LEU A 560 25.77 24.10 5.38
N ARG A 561 26.50 24.77 6.27
CA ARG A 561 26.54 26.24 6.33
C ARG A 561 27.19 26.86 5.11
N ASP A 562 28.31 26.30 4.65
CA ASP A 562 29.01 26.75 3.44
C ASP A 562 28.11 26.59 2.22
N GLN A 563 27.50 25.40 2.07
CA GLN A 563 26.64 25.12 0.94
C GLN A 563 25.39 26.02 0.89
N THR A 564 24.74 26.26 2.03
CA THR A 564 23.60 27.20 2.08
C THR A 564 24.02 28.64 1.85
N THR A 565 25.27 29.00 2.17
CA THR A 565 25.87 30.32 1.88
C THR A 565 26.18 30.51 0.42
N THR A 566 26.75 29.52 -0.24
CA THR A 566 26.91 29.52 -1.70
C THR A 566 25.56 29.64 -2.40
N LEU A 567 24.54 28.88 -1.96
CA LEU A 567 23.20 28.95 -2.53
C LEU A 567 22.56 30.33 -2.33
N ALA A 568 22.65 30.93 -1.15
CA ALA A 568 22.07 32.24 -0.90
C ALA A 568 22.70 33.33 -1.75
N GLY A 569 24.03 33.33 -1.89
CA GLY A 569 24.73 34.27 -2.78
C GLY A 569 24.41 34.04 -4.26
N THR A 570 24.15 32.79 -4.64
CA THR A 570 23.73 32.46 -6.01
C THR A 570 22.31 32.97 -6.29
N LEU A 571 21.39 32.86 -5.34
CA LEU A 571 20.00 33.30 -5.49
C LEU A 571 19.87 34.84 -5.59
N THR A 572 20.84 35.61 -5.09
CA THR A 572 20.83 37.08 -5.23
C THR A 572 21.16 37.58 -6.63
N ASP A 573 21.82 36.77 -7.47
CA ASP A 573 22.12 37.12 -8.87
C ASP A 573 21.77 35.95 -9.82
N PRO A 574 20.48 35.80 -10.16
CA PRO A 574 20.02 34.72 -11.03
C PRO A 574 20.52 34.83 -12.48
N GLN A 575 21.11 35.98 -12.87
CA GLN A 575 21.69 36.18 -14.21
C GLN A 575 23.17 35.77 -14.29
N SER A 576 23.81 35.44 -13.17
CA SER A 576 25.20 34.99 -13.15
C SER A 576 25.41 33.69 -13.91
N GLU A 577 26.52 33.55 -14.64
CA GLU A 577 26.88 32.32 -15.36
C GLU A 577 27.00 31.10 -14.41
N GLY A 578 27.24 31.35 -13.11
CA GLY A 578 27.33 30.34 -12.06
C GLY A 578 26.00 29.84 -11.50
N PHE A 579 24.86 30.48 -11.83
CA PHE A 579 23.56 30.19 -11.23
C PHE A 579 23.13 28.73 -11.37
N ARG A 580 22.99 28.25 -12.60
CA ARG A 580 22.55 26.87 -12.88
C ARG A 580 23.55 25.81 -12.40
N PRO A 581 24.88 25.96 -12.60
CA PRO A 581 25.85 25.02 -12.04
C PRO A 581 25.76 24.85 -10.53
N ALA A 582 25.62 25.94 -9.78
CA ALA A 582 25.53 25.90 -8.31
C ALA A 582 24.25 25.21 -7.82
N LEU A 583 23.10 25.50 -8.44
CA LEU A 583 21.84 24.80 -8.12
C LEU A 583 21.92 23.30 -8.39
N ARG A 584 22.49 22.88 -9.53
CA ARG A 584 22.68 21.45 -9.84
C ARG A 584 23.65 20.76 -8.88
N MET A 585 24.70 21.46 -8.46
CA MET A 585 25.62 20.96 -7.44
C MET A 585 24.87 20.72 -6.13
N ALA A 586 24.01 21.67 -5.73
CA ALA A 586 23.24 21.54 -4.51
C ALA A 586 22.26 20.38 -4.52
N VAL A 587 21.53 20.17 -5.62
CA VAL A 587 20.63 19.01 -5.80
C VAL A 587 21.39 17.68 -5.67
N ARG A 588 22.67 17.64 -6.06
CA ARG A 588 23.49 16.43 -5.98
C ARG A 588 24.07 16.19 -4.58
N SER A 589 24.52 17.22 -3.87
CA SER A 589 25.22 17.05 -2.59
C SER A 589 24.32 17.16 -1.35
N LEU A 590 23.26 17.99 -1.37
CA LEU A 590 22.37 18.16 -0.20
C LEU A 590 21.79 16.83 0.30
N PRO A 591 21.25 15.92 -0.54
CA PRO A 591 20.65 14.69 -0.05
C PRO A 591 21.61 13.82 0.76
N ALA A 592 22.89 13.78 0.37
CA ALA A 592 23.90 13.01 1.09
C ALA A 592 24.26 13.64 2.44
N LEU A 593 24.31 14.98 2.51
CA LEU A 593 24.64 15.72 3.74
C LEU A 593 23.51 15.73 4.77
N VAL A 594 22.26 15.64 4.33
CA VAL A 594 21.09 15.69 5.24
C VAL A 594 20.54 14.32 5.60
N ALA A 595 20.92 13.25 4.90
CA ALA A 595 20.38 11.90 5.13
C ALA A 595 20.61 11.42 6.56
N GLY A 596 19.53 11.05 7.26
CA GLY A 596 19.59 10.58 8.64
C GLY A 596 19.83 11.67 9.69
N THR A 597 19.83 12.94 9.29
CA THR A 597 19.99 14.08 10.21
C THR A 597 18.64 14.68 10.62
N ALA A 598 18.64 15.52 11.67
CA ALA A 598 17.43 16.24 12.10
C ALA A 598 16.91 17.26 11.06
N VAL A 599 17.72 17.63 10.05
CA VAL A 599 17.37 18.59 9.01
C VAL A 599 17.02 17.94 7.66
N GLN A 600 16.85 16.61 7.64
CA GLN A 600 16.58 15.85 6.41
C GLN A 600 15.34 16.36 5.66
N GLN A 601 14.23 16.57 6.37
CA GLN A 601 12.96 16.94 5.76
C GLN A 601 13.02 18.32 5.08
N THR A 602 13.60 19.32 5.75
CA THR A 602 13.74 20.67 5.17
C THR A 602 14.80 20.72 4.08
N GLY A 603 15.84 19.89 4.15
CA GLY A 603 16.81 19.71 3.07
C GLY A 603 16.18 19.08 1.81
N GLU A 604 15.36 18.04 1.96
CA GLU A 604 14.66 17.38 0.84
C GLU A 604 13.64 18.31 0.17
N ALA A 605 12.89 19.10 0.95
CA ALA A 605 11.98 20.12 0.43
C ALA A 605 12.72 21.18 -0.41
N LEU A 606 13.87 21.67 0.07
CA LEU A 606 14.72 22.61 -0.66
C LEU A 606 15.25 22.01 -1.97
N VAL A 607 15.71 20.75 -1.95
CA VAL A 607 16.20 20.05 -3.16
C VAL A 607 15.10 19.90 -4.20
N THR A 608 13.87 19.61 -3.77
CA THR A 608 12.71 19.48 -4.66
C THR A 608 12.39 20.81 -5.33
N ALA A 609 12.30 21.90 -4.55
CA ALA A 609 12.04 23.23 -5.09
C ALA A 609 13.14 23.72 -6.05
N ILE A 610 14.41 23.43 -5.76
CA ILE A 610 15.53 23.73 -6.67
C ILE A 610 15.41 22.92 -7.97
N SER A 611 14.99 21.66 -7.89
CA SER A 611 14.82 20.81 -9.08
C SER A 611 13.71 21.34 -9.99
N GLU A 612 12.59 21.78 -9.41
CA GLU A 612 11.51 22.43 -10.16
C GLU A 612 11.94 23.75 -10.80
N LEU A 613 12.76 24.55 -10.11
CA LEU A 613 13.33 25.78 -10.65
C LEU A 613 14.28 25.52 -11.83
N LEU A 614 14.94 24.36 -11.87
CA LEU A 614 15.86 23.97 -12.93
C LEU A 614 15.18 23.44 -14.20
N GLY A 615 13.90 23.03 -14.11
CA GLY A 615 13.13 22.43 -15.19
C GLY A 615 13.45 20.95 -15.37
#